data_AF-A0A949WFZ4-F1
#
_entry.id   AF-A0A949WFZ4-F1
#
_cell.length_a   1.000
_cell.length_b   1.000
_cell.length_c   1.000
_cell.angle_alpha   90.00
_cell.angle_beta   90.00
_cell.angle_gamma   90.00
#
_symmetry.space_group_name_H-M   'P 1'
#
loop_
_entity.id
_entity.type
_entity.pdbx_description
1 polymer ?
#
loop_
_entity_poly.entity_id
_entity_poly.type
_entity_poly.pdbx_seq_one_letter_code
_entity_poly.pdbx_strand_id
1 'polypeptide(L)'
;MNESAPSETSVASLDGRQMHFAKAFLLSFGVFCFGLVIDQAARWTDRLAGIMNGLFQCIYMGIAWCIYLLPWSLLVFGLYRWRKWKRFRTHWMVAPSAAFFVLLLVILLIEPPTATNRFRSMARIELPATASDLHYSFSGGGLADYGDEYYFKCRPEDVQKLIEGMKLSLDASYKGPGSYTIINGLPGCPDPESWAGSVQYRRDEKLWFYYLLTNQGKNEVYIYIGCI
;
A
#
# COMPACT_ATOMS: atom_id res chain seq x y z
N MET A 1 -57.94 46.52 7.78
CA MET A 1 -57.03 45.62 7.04
C MET A 1 -55.65 45.80 7.64
N ASN A 2 -55.24 44.89 8.51
CA ASN A 2 -53.88 44.87 9.06
C ASN A 2 -53.06 43.88 8.22
N GLU A 3 -52.06 44.39 7.53
CA GLU A 3 -51.04 43.58 6.86
C GLU A 3 -50.22 42.85 7.94
N SER A 4 -50.47 41.55 8.07
CA SER A 4 -49.60 40.64 8.80
C SER A 4 -48.29 40.49 8.02
N ALA A 5 -47.21 41.08 8.52
CA ALA A 5 -45.87 40.86 8.04
C ALA A 5 -45.52 39.36 8.07
N PRO A 6 -44.80 38.84 7.05
CA PRO A 6 -44.44 37.43 7.01
C PRO A 6 -43.45 37.15 8.14
N SER A 7 -43.77 36.12 8.93
CA SER A 7 -42.90 35.54 9.94
C SER A 7 -41.52 35.28 9.34
N GLU A 8 -40.50 35.94 9.88
CA GLU A 8 -39.11 35.53 9.72
C GLU A 8 -39.01 34.09 10.20
N THR A 9 -39.02 33.17 9.25
CA THR A 9 -38.60 31.79 9.48
C THR A 9 -37.16 31.89 9.96
N SER A 10 -36.96 31.81 11.26
CA SER A 10 -35.65 31.71 11.87
C SER A 10 -35.00 30.47 11.26
N VAL A 11 -34.15 30.69 10.26
CA VAL A 11 -33.20 29.72 9.79
C VAL A 11 -32.38 29.41 11.03
N ALA A 12 -32.74 28.33 11.71
CA ALA A 12 -32.10 27.84 12.91
C ALA A 12 -30.61 28.00 12.69
N SER A 13 -29.99 28.90 13.47
CA SER A 13 -28.57 29.11 13.41
C SER A 13 -27.95 27.76 13.71
N LEU A 14 -27.42 27.11 12.67
CA LEU A 14 -26.40 26.10 12.80
C LEU A 14 -25.15 26.80 13.36
N ASP A 15 -25.25 27.32 14.58
CA ASP A 15 -24.14 27.73 15.41
C ASP A 15 -23.49 26.44 15.94
N GLY A 16 -23.06 25.61 14.99
CA GLY A 16 -22.12 24.53 15.22
C GLY A 16 -20.86 25.18 15.73
N ARG A 17 -20.66 25.12 17.06
CA ARG A 17 -19.47 25.63 17.76
C ARG A 17 -18.23 25.31 16.95
N GLN A 18 -17.61 26.33 16.38
CA GLN A 18 -16.44 26.13 15.54
C GLN A 18 -15.29 25.54 16.36
N MET A 19 -14.75 24.43 15.86
CA MET A 19 -13.64 23.75 16.50
C MET A 19 -12.38 24.63 16.51
N HIS A 20 -11.75 24.79 17.68
CA HIS A 20 -10.50 25.55 17.85
C HIS A 20 -9.44 25.13 16.81
N PHE A 21 -8.61 26.07 16.35
CA PHE A 21 -7.61 25.82 15.29
C PHE A 21 -6.75 24.58 15.57
N ALA A 22 -6.18 24.50 16.78
CA ALA A 22 -5.37 23.35 17.19
C ALA A 22 -6.13 22.01 17.11
N LYS A 23 -7.41 21.99 17.50
CA LYS A 23 -8.25 20.79 17.42
C LYS A 23 -8.55 20.40 15.97
N ALA A 24 -8.78 21.39 15.09
CA ALA A 24 -8.98 21.15 13.66
C ALA A 24 -7.72 20.62 12.98
N PHE A 25 -6.56 21.15 13.35
CA PHE A 25 -5.28 20.66 12.86
C PHE A 25 -5.00 19.23 13.34
N LEU A 26 -5.21 18.94 14.63
CA LEU A 26 -5.09 17.58 15.18
C LEU A 26 -6.05 16.59 14.54
N LEU A 27 -7.30 16.99 14.28
CA LEU A 27 -8.25 16.14 13.56
C LEU A 27 -7.76 15.85 12.14
N SER A 28 -7.28 16.87 11.43
CA SER A 28 -6.74 16.72 10.09
C SER A 28 -5.54 15.77 10.05
N PHE A 29 -4.66 15.85 11.04
CA PHE A 29 -3.53 14.93 11.22
C PHE A 29 -4.02 13.51 11.51
N GLY A 30 -4.97 13.35 12.44
CA GLY A 30 -5.55 12.05 12.78
C GLY A 30 -6.19 11.35 11.58
N VAL A 31 -6.94 12.08 10.74
CA VAL A 31 -7.54 11.54 9.50
C VAL A 31 -6.46 11.08 8.52
N PHE A 32 -5.38 11.87 8.36
CA PHE A 32 -4.26 11.49 7.51
C PHE A 32 -3.57 10.22 7.98
N CYS A 33 -3.21 10.16 9.27
CA CYS A 33 -2.57 9.00 9.88
C CYS A 33 -3.45 7.74 9.81
N PHE A 34 -4.75 7.90 10.07
CA PHE A 34 -5.71 6.81 9.98
C PHE A 34 -5.77 6.22 8.57
N GLY A 35 -5.73 7.08 7.54
CA GLY A 35 -5.67 6.64 6.16
C GLY A 35 -4.42 5.80 5.85
N LEU A 36 -3.25 6.23 6.30
CA LEU A 36 -2.00 5.48 6.13
C LEU A 36 -2.06 4.11 6.83
N VAL A 37 -2.57 4.07 8.06
CA VAL A 37 -2.69 2.82 8.81
C VAL A 37 -3.64 1.84 8.11
N ILE A 38 -4.79 2.31 7.60
CA ILE A 38 -5.72 1.47 6.84
C ILE A 38 -5.06 0.93 5.56
N ASP A 39 -4.39 1.79 4.80
CA ASP A 39 -3.72 1.38 3.56
C ASP A 39 -2.67 0.30 3.83
N GLN A 40 -1.81 0.48 4.83
CA GLN A 40 -0.79 -0.50 5.18
C GLN A 40 -1.40 -1.80 5.74
N ALA A 41 -2.41 -1.71 6.59
CA ALA A 41 -3.11 -2.89 7.11
C ALA A 41 -3.80 -3.71 6.00
N ALA A 42 -4.27 -3.05 4.94
CA ALA A 42 -4.92 -3.72 3.81
C ALA A 42 -3.93 -4.36 2.84
N ARG A 43 -2.71 -3.80 2.70
CA ARG A 43 -1.69 -4.29 1.76
C ARG A 43 -0.86 -5.46 2.27
N TRP A 44 -0.66 -5.55 3.58
CA TRP A 44 0.15 -6.59 4.21
C TRP A 44 -0.65 -7.88 4.38
N THR A 45 0.03 -9.03 4.24
CA THR A 45 -0.60 -10.33 4.53
C THR A 45 -0.81 -10.50 6.03
N ASP A 46 0.19 -10.14 6.84
CA ASP A 46 0.02 -9.94 8.28
C ASP A 46 -0.51 -8.53 8.55
N ARG A 47 -1.80 -8.44 8.88
CA ARG A 47 -2.48 -7.17 9.16
C ARG A 47 -1.90 -6.44 10.37
N LEU A 48 -1.43 -7.16 11.39
CA LEU A 48 -0.87 -6.53 12.59
C LEU A 48 0.47 -5.89 12.25
N ALA A 49 1.32 -6.59 11.52
CA ALA A 49 2.56 -6.04 11.00
C ALA A 49 2.30 -4.82 10.08
N GLY A 50 1.28 -4.89 9.23
CA GLY A 50 0.83 -3.75 8.41
C GLY A 50 0.37 -2.54 9.23
N ILE A 51 -0.42 -2.74 10.30
CA ILE A 51 -0.82 -1.66 11.22
C ILE A 51 0.42 -1.02 11.86
N MET A 52 1.34 -1.84 12.37
CA MET A 52 2.57 -1.36 12.98
C MET A 52 3.41 -0.54 11.98
N ASN A 53 3.56 -1.03 10.76
CA ASN A 53 4.25 -0.31 9.69
C ASN A 53 3.56 1.03 9.39
N GLY A 54 2.22 1.04 9.30
CA GLY A 54 1.43 2.26 9.12
C GLY A 54 1.66 3.29 10.22
N LEU A 55 1.74 2.86 11.48
CA LEU A 55 2.07 3.73 12.61
C LEU A 55 3.49 4.29 12.52
N PHE A 56 4.47 3.49 12.14
CA PHE A 56 5.83 3.98 11.89
C PHE A 56 5.86 5.00 10.76
N GLN A 57 5.17 4.74 9.65
CA GLN A 57 5.05 5.69 8.54
C GLN A 57 4.41 7.02 8.97
N CYS A 58 3.44 7.00 9.90
CA CYS A 58 2.84 8.22 10.43
C CYS A 58 3.87 9.16 11.08
N ILE A 59 4.96 8.64 11.65
CA ILE A 59 6.03 9.45 12.25
C ILE A 59 6.76 10.25 11.16
N TYR A 60 7.21 9.56 10.09
CA TYR A 60 7.99 10.20 9.02
C TYR A 60 7.12 11.02 8.07
N MET A 61 6.03 10.43 7.57
CA MET A 61 5.09 11.09 6.68
C MET A 61 4.29 12.18 7.39
N GLY A 62 4.15 12.09 8.72
CA GLY A 62 3.54 13.14 9.52
C GLY A 62 4.35 14.44 9.52
N ILE A 63 5.68 14.36 9.48
CA ILE A 63 6.54 15.54 9.33
C ILE A 63 6.32 16.19 7.96
N ALA A 64 6.35 15.39 6.89
CA ALA A 64 6.07 15.88 5.54
C ALA A 64 4.67 16.51 5.46
N TRP A 65 3.66 15.84 6.03
CA TRP A 65 2.30 16.35 6.11
C TRP A 65 2.25 17.70 6.85
N CYS A 66 2.94 17.86 7.98
CA CYS A 66 3.00 19.15 8.68
C CYS A 66 3.60 20.25 7.79
N ILE A 67 4.65 19.95 7.03
CA ILE A 67 5.28 20.91 6.11
C ILE A 67 4.32 21.37 5.01
N TYR A 68 3.53 20.45 4.43
CA TYR A 68 2.60 20.79 3.35
C TYR A 68 1.28 21.36 3.85
N LEU A 69 0.74 20.87 4.98
CA LEU A 69 -0.58 21.26 5.46
C LEU A 69 -0.58 22.48 6.37
N LEU A 70 0.53 22.77 7.06
CA LEU A 70 0.62 23.94 7.93
C LEU A 70 0.46 25.25 7.13
N PRO A 71 1.15 25.47 5.98
CA PRO A 71 0.94 26.66 5.17
C PRO A 71 -0.51 26.81 4.71
N TRP A 72 -1.14 25.72 4.28
CA TRP A 72 -2.55 25.70 3.90
C TRP A 72 -3.47 26.09 5.08
N SER A 73 -3.23 25.48 6.23
CA SER A 73 -4.00 25.73 7.46
C SER A 73 -3.87 27.18 7.92
N LEU A 74 -2.67 27.76 7.82
CA LEU A 74 -2.40 29.16 8.13
C LEU A 74 -3.08 30.11 7.14
N LEU A 75 -3.07 29.78 5.85
CA LEU A 75 -3.78 30.55 4.82
C LEU A 75 -5.30 30.55 5.08
N VAL A 76 -5.89 29.39 5.33
CA VAL A 76 -7.31 29.25 5.68
C VAL A 76 -7.63 30.04 6.95
N PHE A 77 -6.75 30.00 7.96
CA PHE A 77 -6.91 30.77 9.19
C PHE A 77 -6.80 32.29 8.97
N GLY A 78 -5.86 32.74 8.13
CA GLY A 78 -5.71 34.15 7.75
C GLY A 78 -6.94 34.67 7.01
N LEU A 79 -7.44 33.91 6.03
CA LEU A 79 -8.68 34.22 5.32
C LEU A 79 -9.89 34.24 6.25
N TYR A 80 -9.96 33.30 7.20
CA TYR A 80 -10.97 33.31 8.25
C TYR A 80 -10.95 34.61 9.06
N ARG A 81 -9.76 35.06 9.50
CA ARG A 81 -9.62 36.28 10.32
C ARG A 81 -9.95 37.54 9.51
N TRP A 82 -9.54 37.60 8.24
CA TRP A 82 -9.74 38.78 7.39
C TRP A 82 -11.17 38.91 6.87
N ARG A 83 -11.71 37.85 6.25
CA ARG A 83 -13.03 37.86 5.61
C ARG A 83 -14.17 37.40 6.52
N LYS A 84 -13.87 37.12 7.80
CA LYS A 84 -14.81 36.50 8.77
C LYS A 84 -15.46 35.25 8.21
N TRP A 85 -14.70 34.44 7.45
CA TRP A 85 -15.19 33.28 6.71
C TRP A 85 -15.46 32.08 7.65
N LYS A 86 -16.42 32.29 8.54
CA LYS A 86 -16.71 31.46 9.71
C LYS A 86 -17.17 30.06 9.29
N ARG A 87 -18.07 29.95 8.33
CA ARG A 87 -18.76 28.70 8.00
C ARG A 87 -17.84 27.57 7.52
N PHE A 88 -16.69 27.88 6.91
CA PHE A 88 -15.92 26.87 6.17
C PHE A 88 -14.52 26.57 6.74
N ARG A 89 -14.06 27.26 7.79
CA ARG A 89 -12.69 27.10 8.31
C ARG A 89 -12.33 25.64 8.61
N THR A 90 -13.11 24.98 9.45
CA THR A 90 -12.81 23.60 9.88
C THR A 90 -12.83 22.63 8.70
N HIS A 91 -13.82 22.77 7.81
CA HIS A 91 -13.94 21.94 6.62
C HIS A 91 -12.71 22.08 5.72
N TRP A 92 -12.26 23.31 5.43
CA TRP A 92 -11.09 23.53 4.58
C TRP A 92 -9.77 23.12 5.23
N MET A 93 -9.65 23.16 6.56
CA MET A 93 -8.46 22.66 7.26
C MET A 93 -8.35 21.12 7.21
N VAL A 94 -9.48 20.42 7.22
CA VAL A 94 -9.54 18.95 7.20
C VAL A 94 -9.61 18.39 5.77
N ALA A 95 -10.09 19.18 4.81
CA ALA A 95 -10.34 18.76 3.44
C ALA A 95 -9.15 18.08 2.75
N PRO A 96 -7.90 18.56 2.84
CA PRO A 96 -6.78 17.88 2.18
C PRO A 96 -6.54 16.46 2.73
N SER A 97 -6.61 16.27 4.05
CA SER A 97 -6.45 14.95 4.67
C SER A 97 -7.61 14.02 4.34
N ALA A 98 -8.85 14.54 4.34
CA ALA A 98 -10.01 13.78 3.92
C ALA A 98 -9.93 13.37 2.44
N ALA A 99 -9.49 14.27 1.56
CA ALA A 99 -9.29 14.00 0.15
C ALA A 99 -8.20 12.94 -0.07
N PHE A 100 -7.08 13.04 0.66
CA PHE A 100 -6.03 12.03 0.64
C PHE A 100 -6.55 10.66 1.11
N PHE A 101 -7.33 10.62 2.20
CA PHE A 101 -7.93 9.38 2.68
C PHE A 101 -8.89 8.76 1.66
N VAL A 102 -9.77 9.56 1.06
CA VAL A 102 -10.67 9.09 -0.01
C VAL A 102 -9.87 8.57 -1.20
N LEU A 103 -8.80 9.25 -1.60
CA LEU A 103 -7.92 8.80 -2.67
C LEU A 103 -7.30 7.43 -2.36
N LEU A 104 -6.82 7.20 -1.14
CA LEU A 104 -6.31 5.89 -0.72
C LEU A 104 -7.39 4.80 -0.84
N LEU A 105 -8.61 5.07 -0.38
CA LEU A 105 -9.72 4.13 -0.51
C LEU A 105 -10.04 3.83 -1.98
N VAL A 106 -10.05 4.84 -2.84
CA VAL A 106 -10.28 4.67 -4.28
C VAL A 106 -9.18 3.81 -4.91
N ILE A 107 -7.91 4.05 -4.57
CA ILE A 107 -6.79 3.22 -5.05
C ILE A 107 -6.98 1.76 -4.64
N LEU A 108 -7.34 1.49 -3.38
CA LEU A 108 -7.60 0.14 -2.89
C LEU A 108 -8.80 -0.53 -3.57
N LEU A 109 -9.77 0.24 -4.06
CA LEU A 109 -10.92 -0.29 -4.79
C LEU A 109 -10.61 -0.58 -6.26
N ILE A 110 -9.82 0.29 -6.92
CA ILE A 110 -9.45 0.12 -8.33
C ILE A 110 -8.37 -0.96 -8.47
N GLU A 111 -7.39 -0.98 -7.58
CA GLU A 111 -6.29 -1.93 -7.55
C GLU A 111 -6.27 -2.67 -6.20
N PRO A 112 -7.22 -3.59 -5.97
CA PRO A 112 -7.27 -4.30 -4.71
C PRO A 112 -5.99 -5.12 -4.53
N PRO A 113 -5.44 -5.19 -3.30
CA PRO A 113 -4.16 -5.83 -2.99
C PRO A 113 -4.26 -7.37 -2.98
N THR A 114 -4.85 -7.92 -4.05
CA THR A 114 -4.92 -9.36 -4.30
C THR A 114 -3.59 -9.86 -4.86
N ALA A 115 -3.32 -11.15 -4.70
CA ALA A 115 -2.08 -11.75 -5.19
C ALA A 115 -1.88 -11.57 -6.69
N THR A 116 -2.92 -11.79 -7.49
CA THR A 116 -2.83 -11.64 -8.95
C THR A 116 -2.56 -10.19 -9.36
N ASN A 117 -3.20 -9.20 -8.73
CA ASN A 117 -2.98 -7.80 -9.07
C ASN A 117 -1.60 -7.31 -8.63
N ARG A 118 -1.16 -7.69 -7.43
CA ARG A 118 0.19 -7.36 -6.96
C ARG A 118 1.26 -7.99 -7.83
N PHE A 119 1.13 -9.29 -8.12
CA PHE A 119 2.05 -9.99 -9.02
C PHE A 119 2.14 -9.27 -10.37
N ARG A 120 0.99 -8.93 -10.97
CA ARG A 120 0.96 -8.19 -12.24
C ARG A 120 1.60 -6.81 -12.16
N SER A 121 1.34 -6.07 -11.09
CA SER A 121 1.91 -4.75 -10.87
C SER A 121 3.44 -4.81 -10.71
N MET A 122 3.94 -5.78 -9.94
CA MET A 122 5.36 -5.90 -9.61
C MET A 122 6.15 -6.62 -10.71
N ALA A 123 5.71 -7.79 -11.16
CA ALA A 123 6.39 -8.59 -12.18
C ALA A 123 6.15 -8.09 -13.61
N ARG A 124 5.18 -7.19 -13.83
CA ARG A 124 4.75 -6.68 -15.15
C ARG A 124 4.27 -7.78 -16.10
N ILE A 125 3.87 -8.93 -15.57
CA ILE A 125 3.32 -10.07 -16.29
C ILE A 125 2.18 -10.72 -15.51
N GLU A 126 1.33 -11.48 -16.17
CA GLU A 126 0.24 -12.19 -15.50
C GLU A 126 0.72 -13.46 -14.81
N LEU A 127 0.05 -13.80 -13.70
CA LEU A 127 0.23 -15.08 -13.03
C LEU A 127 -0.26 -16.20 -13.98
N PRO A 128 0.45 -17.33 -14.13
CA PRO A 128 0.06 -18.36 -15.09
C PRO A 128 -1.38 -18.83 -14.88
N ALA A 129 -2.15 -18.97 -15.97
CA ALA A 129 -3.53 -19.46 -15.89
C ALA A 129 -3.63 -20.91 -15.36
N THR A 130 -2.53 -21.67 -15.42
CA THR A 130 -2.43 -23.04 -14.88
C THR A 130 -1.99 -23.08 -13.42
N ALA A 131 -1.77 -21.92 -12.78
CA ALA A 131 -1.31 -21.86 -11.40
C ALA A 131 -2.35 -22.47 -10.45
N SER A 132 -1.89 -23.45 -9.66
CA SER A 132 -2.64 -24.08 -8.57
C SER A 132 -1.86 -24.00 -7.27
N ASP A 133 -2.52 -24.23 -6.14
CA ASP A 133 -1.92 -24.13 -4.81
C ASP A 133 -1.19 -22.79 -4.62
N LEU A 134 -1.85 -21.68 -4.95
CA LEU A 134 -1.27 -20.34 -4.83
C LEU A 134 -1.21 -19.91 -3.36
N HIS A 135 0.01 -19.78 -2.85
CA HIS A 135 0.31 -19.17 -1.56
C HIS A 135 1.14 -17.91 -1.79
N TYR A 136 0.97 -16.92 -0.90
CA TYR A 136 1.68 -15.66 -1.01
C TYR A 136 1.88 -15.01 0.35
N SER A 137 2.92 -14.17 0.44
CA SER A 137 3.16 -13.29 1.57
C SER A 137 3.61 -11.93 1.06
N PHE A 138 2.93 -10.89 1.53
CA PHE A 138 3.27 -9.51 1.22
C PHE A 138 3.71 -8.79 2.48
N SER A 139 4.88 -8.19 2.38
CA SER A 139 5.48 -7.37 3.40
C SER A 139 6.08 -6.10 2.80
N GLY A 140 6.29 -5.11 3.64
CA GLY A 140 6.94 -3.87 3.25
C GLY A 140 6.03 -2.80 2.66
N GLY A 141 6.68 -1.74 2.20
CA GLY A 141 6.05 -0.63 1.50
C GLY A 141 6.05 0.71 2.23
N GLY A 142 5.69 1.75 1.48
CA GLY A 142 5.95 3.14 1.84
C GLY A 142 7.45 3.47 1.75
N LEU A 143 8.11 3.55 2.91
CA LEU A 143 9.55 3.81 3.05
C LEU A 143 10.36 2.55 3.42
N ALA A 144 9.70 1.40 3.62
CA ALA A 144 10.37 0.13 3.91
C ALA A 144 10.53 -0.72 2.65
N ASP A 145 11.57 -1.55 2.62
CA ASP A 145 11.84 -2.53 1.55
C ASP A 145 10.57 -3.33 1.23
N TYR A 146 10.20 -3.39 -0.04
CA TYR A 146 9.09 -4.23 -0.48
C TYR A 146 9.54 -5.68 -0.56
N GLY A 147 8.66 -6.60 -0.17
CA GLY A 147 8.88 -8.04 -0.31
C GLY A 147 7.57 -8.76 -0.60
N ASP A 148 7.44 -9.23 -1.85
CA ASP A 148 6.34 -10.09 -2.28
C ASP A 148 6.89 -11.49 -2.58
N GLU A 149 6.47 -12.46 -1.78
CA GLU A 149 6.82 -13.86 -1.95
C GLU A 149 5.59 -14.65 -2.43
N TYR A 150 5.81 -15.56 -3.37
CA TYR A 150 4.78 -16.41 -3.96
C TYR A 150 5.27 -17.86 -4.02
N TYR A 151 4.36 -18.79 -3.79
CA TYR A 151 4.50 -20.20 -4.12
C TYR A 151 3.28 -20.64 -4.94
N PHE A 152 3.52 -21.40 -6.00
CA PHE A 152 2.45 -22.07 -6.73
C PHE A 152 3.01 -23.24 -7.55
N LYS A 153 2.11 -24.12 -7.98
CA LYS A 153 2.38 -25.16 -8.97
C LYS A 153 1.87 -24.72 -10.32
N CYS A 154 2.59 -25.02 -11.40
CA CYS A 154 2.16 -24.73 -12.76
C CYS A 154 2.81 -25.70 -13.75
N ARG A 155 2.53 -25.52 -15.05
CA ARG A 155 3.17 -26.33 -16.08
C ARG A 155 4.60 -25.82 -16.39
N PRO A 156 5.53 -26.70 -16.78
CA PRO A 156 6.89 -26.31 -17.16
C PRO A 156 6.97 -25.24 -18.25
N GLU A 157 6.03 -25.23 -19.20
CA GLU A 157 6.00 -24.22 -20.26
C GLU A 157 5.66 -22.83 -19.72
N ASP A 158 4.84 -22.77 -18.65
CA ASP A 158 4.50 -21.51 -18.02
C ASP A 158 5.64 -20.98 -17.15
N VAL A 159 6.47 -21.85 -16.56
CA VAL A 159 7.74 -21.43 -15.92
C VAL A 159 8.66 -20.76 -16.92
N GLN A 160 8.77 -21.31 -18.13
CA GLN A 160 9.58 -20.69 -19.18
C GLN A 160 9.05 -19.30 -19.58
N LYS A 161 7.73 -19.15 -19.72
CA LYS A 161 7.10 -17.84 -19.98
C LYS A 161 7.33 -16.85 -18.83
N LEU A 162 7.31 -17.30 -17.58
CA LEU A 162 7.63 -16.46 -16.42
C LEU A 162 9.07 -15.94 -16.50
N ILE A 163 10.03 -16.83 -16.75
CA ILE A 163 11.44 -16.50 -16.91
C ILE A 163 11.63 -15.46 -18.03
N GLU A 164 11.03 -15.69 -19.19
CA GLU A 164 11.14 -14.79 -20.35
C GLU A 164 10.44 -13.45 -20.09
N GLY A 165 9.21 -13.49 -19.57
CA GLY A 165 8.40 -12.30 -19.31
C GLY A 165 9.00 -11.38 -18.25
N MET A 166 9.54 -11.95 -17.17
CA MET A 166 10.26 -11.22 -16.13
C MET A 166 11.71 -10.89 -16.52
N LYS A 167 12.20 -11.43 -17.64
CA LYS A 167 13.57 -11.30 -18.15
C LYS A 167 14.62 -11.82 -17.16
N LEU A 168 14.33 -12.94 -16.53
CA LEU A 168 15.23 -13.57 -15.57
C LEU A 168 16.35 -14.31 -16.29
N SER A 169 17.53 -14.31 -15.67
CA SER A 169 18.69 -15.07 -16.12
C SER A 169 19.09 -16.11 -15.08
N LEU A 170 19.75 -17.19 -15.50
CA LEU A 170 20.21 -18.22 -14.59
C LEU A 170 21.13 -17.61 -13.52
N ASP A 171 20.84 -17.89 -12.25
CA ASP A 171 21.67 -17.41 -11.16
C ASP A 171 22.92 -18.28 -11.02
N ALA A 172 24.04 -17.80 -11.54
CA ALA A 172 25.32 -18.50 -11.46
C ALA A 172 25.86 -18.64 -10.02
N SER A 173 25.35 -17.85 -9.08
CA SER A 173 25.74 -17.91 -7.67
C SER A 173 25.00 -19.00 -6.90
N TYR A 174 23.83 -19.42 -7.39
CA TYR A 174 23.07 -20.53 -6.80
C TYR A 174 23.76 -21.86 -7.11
N LYS A 175 24.10 -22.61 -6.06
CA LYS A 175 24.76 -23.94 -6.16
C LYS A 175 23.87 -25.08 -5.71
N GLY A 176 22.64 -24.77 -5.30
CA GLY A 176 21.65 -25.71 -4.80
C GLY A 176 21.08 -25.29 -3.45
N PRO A 177 20.31 -26.18 -2.81
CA PRO A 177 19.60 -25.90 -1.56
C PRO A 177 20.43 -25.32 -0.41
N GLY A 178 21.68 -25.73 -0.26
CA GLY A 178 22.57 -25.23 0.80
C GLY A 178 23.28 -23.91 0.48
N SER A 179 23.01 -23.30 -0.69
CA SER A 179 23.55 -21.98 -1.04
C SER A 179 22.59 -20.87 -0.63
N TYR A 180 23.12 -19.73 -0.18
CA TYR A 180 22.30 -18.59 0.24
C TYR A 180 21.30 -18.20 -0.85
N THR A 181 20.03 -18.17 -0.47
CA THR A 181 18.92 -17.62 -1.27
C THR A 181 18.08 -16.71 -0.39
N ILE A 182 17.44 -15.71 -1.00
CA ILE A 182 16.47 -14.84 -0.30
C ILE A 182 15.11 -15.52 -0.14
N ILE A 183 14.86 -16.58 -0.91
CA ILE A 183 13.63 -17.38 -0.87
C ILE A 183 13.74 -18.36 0.30
N ASN A 184 13.09 -18.05 1.42
CA ASN A 184 13.08 -18.90 2.60
C ASN A 184 11.90 -19.89 2.61
N GLY A 185 10.95 -19.73 1.68
CA GLY A 185 9.74 -20.54 1.62
C GLY A 185 8.62 -19.98 2.50
N LEU A 186 7.39 -20.40 2.17
CA LEU A 186 6.19 -19.92 2.84
C LEU A 186 5.69 -20.94 3.88
N PRO A 187 5.14 -20.49 5.02
CA PRO A 187 4.55 -21.39 6.01
C PRO A 187 3.49 -22.30 5.40
N GLY A 188 3.65 -23.62 5.59
CA GLY A 188 2.72 -24.63 5.06
C GLY A 188 2.95 -25.02 3.59
N CYS A 189 3.98 -24.48 2.93
CA CYS A 189 4.40 -24.88 1.59
C CYS A 189 5.62 -25.85 1.66
N PRO A 190 5.96 -26.56 0.57
CA PRO A 190 7.15 -27.40 0.52
C PRO A 190 8.42 -26.60 0.77
N ASP A 191 9.30 -27.12 1.60
CA ASP A 191 10.58 -26.47 1.90
C ASP A 191 11.46 -26.40 0.64
N PRO A 192 11.84 -25.21 0.14
CA PRO A 192 12.71 -25.08 -1.02
C PRO A 192 14.09 -25.72 -0.81
N GLU A 193 14.56 -25.85 0.44
CA GLU A 193 15.83 -26.53 0.74
C GLU A 193 15.76 -28.04 0.50
N SER A 194 14.57 -28.62 0.42
CA SER A 194 14.37 -30.05 0.14
C SER A 194 14.42 -30.39 -1.36
N TRP A 195 14.44 -29.39 -2.25
CA TRP A 195 14.34 -29.58 -3.70
C TRP A 195 15.68 -29.96 -4.34
N ALA A 196 15.96 -31.26 -4.38
CA ALA A 196 17.10 -31.78 -5.12
C ALA A 196 17.05 -31.39 -6.60
N GLY A 197 18.13 -30.80 -7.11
CA GLY A 197 18.23 -30.34 -8.51
C GLY A 197 17.42 -29.09 -8.81
N SER A 198 17.08 -28.28 -7.79
CA SER A 198 16.46 -26.97 -7.97
C SER A 198 17.31 -26.03 -8.83
N VAL A 199 16.62 -25.11 -9.51
CA VAL A 199 17.24 -24.11 -10.39
C VAL A 199 16.73 -22.73 -9.99
N GLN A 200 17.66 -21.79 -9.78
CA GLN A 200 17.35 -20.40 -9.47
C GLN A 200 17.64 -19.49 -10.66
N TYR A 201 16.74 -18.53 -10.85
CA TYR A 201 16.84 -17.46 -11.82
C TYR A 201 16.74 -16.13 -11.08
N ARG A 202 17.45 -15.12 -11.57
CA ARG A 202 17.40 -13.79 -10.99
C ARG A 202 17.44 -12.68 -12.03
N ARG A 203 17.01 -11.50 -11.61
CA ARG A 203 17.20 -10.22 -12.30
C ARG A 203 17.27 -9.11 -11.27
N ASP A 204 18.24 -8.23 -11.45
CA ASP A 204 18.34 -6.98 -10.71
C ASP A 204 18.02 -5.82 -11.65
N GLU A 205 17.13 -4.92 -11.25
CA GLU A 205 16.73 -3.73 -12.00
C GLU A 205 16.69 -2.51 -11.08
N LYS A 206 17.80 -1.77 -11.02
CA LYS A 206 17.98 -0.60 -10.15
C LYS A 206 17.80 -0.99 -8.68
N LEU A 207 16.69 -0.56 -8.07
CA LEU A 207 16.32 -0.84 -6.69
C LEU A 207 15.52 -2.13 -6.55
N TRP A 208 15.01 -2.67 -7.66
CA TRP A 208 14.19 -3.88 -7.68
C TRP A 208 15.06 -5.11 -7.92
N PHE A 209 14.67 -6.20 -7.30
CA PHE A 209 15.30 -7.50 -7.50
C PHE A 209 14.24 -8.59 -7.53
N TYR A 210 14.45 -9.56 -8.42
CA TYR A 210 13.51 -10.62 -8.75
C TYR A 210 14.24 -11.95 -8.69
N TYR A 211 13.69 -12.88 -7.92
CA TYR A 211 14.19 -14.25 -7.81
C TYR A 211 13.07 -15.22 -8.14
N LEU A 212 13.40 -16.26 -8.90
CA LEU A 212 12.52 -17.39 -9.17
C LEU A 212 13.30 -18.66 -8.90
N LEU A 213 12.81 -19.48 -7.99
CA LEU A 213 13.34 -20.80 -7.70
C LEU A 213 12.32 -21.85 -8.16
N THR A 214 12.79 -22.87 -8.86
CA THR A 214 11.94 -23.96 -9.31
C THR A 214 12.58 -25.31 -9.03
N ASN A 215 11.77 -26.33 -8.83
CA ASN A 215 12.24 -27.69 -8.66
C ASN A 215 12.77 -28.27 -10.00
N GLN A 216 13.39 -29.46 -9.95
CA GLN A 216 13.96 -30.10 -11.14
C GLN A 216 12.95 -30.31 -12.27
N GLY A 217 11.68 -30.59 -11.91
CA GLY A 217 10.58 -30.81 -12.85
C GLY A 217 9.98 -29.53 -13.45
N LYS A 218 10.42 -28.34 -12.98
CA LYS A 218 9.86 -27.04 -13.35
C LYS A 218 8.34 -26.95 -13.21
N ASN A 219 7.77 -27.56 -12.17
CA ASN A 219 6.33 -27.56 -11.94
C ASN A 219 5.93 -26.99 -10.58
N GLU A 220 6.90 -26.75 -9.69
CA GLU A 220 6.73 -26.01 -8.45
C GLU A 220 7.65 -24.80 -8.50
N VAL A 221 7.12 -23.64 -8.10
CA VAL A 221 7.80 -22.36 -8.26
C VAL A 221 7.66 -21.55 -6.99
N TYR A 222 8.78 -21.04 -6.51
CA TYR A 222 8.85 -19.91 -5.60
C TYR A 222 9.29 -18.66 -6.36
N ILE A 223 8.66 -17.53 -6.07
CA ILE A 223 9.08 -16.22 -6.58
C ILE A 223 9.23 -15.28 -5.40
N TYR A 224 10.33 -14.53 -5.37
CA TYR A 224 10.51 -13.39 -4.49
C TYR A 224 10.75 -12.13 -5.32
N ILE A 225 9.97 -11.10 -5.09
CA ILE A 225 10.13 -9.78 -5.71
C ILE A 225 10.34 -8.78 -4.59
N GLY A 226 11.45 -8.05 -4.63
CA GLY A 226 11.74 -7.03 -3.63
C GLY A 226 12.22 -5.71 -4.21
N CYS A 227 12.22 -4.69 -3.36
CA CYS A 227 12.78 -3.37 -3.64
C CYS A 227 13.51 -2.85 -2.40
N ILE A 228 14.72 -2.30 -2.59
CA ILE A 228 15.54 -1.61 -1.56
C ILE A 228 15.42 -0.09 -1.74
#